data_AF-A0A2H0WAB0-F1
#
_entry.id   AF-A0A2H0WAB0-F1
#
_cell.length_a   1.000
_cell.length_b   1.000
_cell.length_c   1.000
_cell.angle_alpha   90.00
_cell.angle_beta   90.00
_cell.angle_gamma   90.00
#
_symmetry.space_group_name_H-M   'P 1'
#
loop_
_entity.id
_entity.type
_entity.pdbx_description
1 polymer ?
#
loop_
_entity_poly.entity_id
_entity_poly.type
_entity_poly.pdbx_seq_one_letter_code
_entity_poly.pdbx_strand_id
1 'polypeptide(L)'
;MKQKEKLLLKIDTSNNLRADVSLGEVRIEKKYRNPRDQDVLSLIKKVLKKSKKDFKDITEIKVNVGPGSFTSTRVGVAIANALAWSLKVKVNEKNQVTPIY
;
A
#
# COMPACT_ATOMS: atom_id res chain seq x y z
N MET A 1 -6.88 27.22 7.64
CA MET A 1 -6.30 25.86 7.66
C MET A 1 -5.60 25.63 6.32
N LYS A 2 -4.31 25.28 6.30
CA LYS A 2 -3.60 24.97 5.04
C LYS A 2 -4.15 23.67 4.47
N GLN A 3 -4.56 23.66 3.20
CA GLN A 3 -4.87 22.40 2.50
C GLN A 3 -3.62 21.53 2.50
N LYS A 4 -3.76 20.30 2.96
CA LYS A 4 -2.68 19.33 2.98
C LYS A 4 -2.46 18.85 1.54
N GLU A 5 -1.23 18.89 1.06
CA GLU A 5 -0.86 18.38 -0.27
C GLU A 5 -1.33 16.93 -0.43
N LYS A 6 -1.96 16.63 -1.57
CA LYS A 6 -2.48 15.28 -1.84
C LYS A 6 -1.33 14.31 -2.06
N LEU A 7 -1.08 13.45 -1.08
CA LEU A 7 -0.08 12.39 -1.13
C LEU A 7 -0.78 11.02 -1.11
N LEU A 8 -0.63 10.27 -2.21
CA LEU A 8 -1.27 8.98 -2.44
C LEU A 8 -0.29 7.82 -2.29
N LEU A 9 -0.58 6.90 -1.37
CA LEU A 9 0.08 5.60 -1.26
C LEU A 9 -0.67 4.58 -2.12
N LYS A 10 0.02 3.85 -3.00
CA LYS A 10 -0.54 2.70 -3.75
C LYS A 10 0.17 1.42 -3.35
N ILE A 11 -0.59 0.33 -3.18
CA ILE A 11 -0.09 -1.00 -2.83
C ILE A 11 -0.68 -2.02 -3.82
N ASP A 12 0.16 -2.81 -4.47
CA ASP A 12 -0.27 -3.96 -5.27
C ASP A 12 0.55 -5.20 -4.90
N THR A 13 -0.13 -6.17 -4.31
CA THR A 13 0.41 -7.48 -3.93
C THR A 13 -0.41 -8.61 -4.57
N SER A 14 -1.15 -8.32 -5.65
CA SER A 14 -2.00 -9.29 -6.34
C SER A 14 -1.21 -10.47 -6.93
N ASN A 15 0.11 -10.34 -7.06
CA ASN A 15 1.03 -11.39 -7.51
C ASN A 15 1.82 -11.96 -6.31
N ASN A 16 1.95 -13.29 -6.23
CA ASN A 16 2.65 -13.94 -5.12
C ASN A 16 4.17 -13.83 -5.17
N LEU A 17 4.77 -13.42 -6.28
CA LEU A 17 6.21 -13.23 -6.44
C LEU A 17 6.59 -11.78 -6.76
N ARG A 18 5.64 -10.84 -6.68
CA ARG A 18 5.89 -9.43 -6.95
C ARG A 18 5.03 -8.55 -6.06
N ALA A 19 5.66 -7.55 -5.45
CA ALA A 19 4.97 -6.45 -4.77
C ALA A 19 5.36 -5.12 -5.41
N ASP A 20 4.37 -4.25 -5.60
CA ASP A 20 4.54 -2.89 -6.08
C ASP A 20 4.01 -1.91 -5.02
N VAL A 21 4.82 -0.92 -4.67
CA VAL A 21 4.43 0.14 -3.75
C VAL A 21 4.87 1.48 -4.31
N SER A 22 3.98 2.47 -4.32
CA SER A 22 4.30 3.84 -4.73
C SER A 22 3.76 4.88 -3.77
N LEU A 23 4.50 5.98 -3.59
CA LEU A 23 4.08 7.15 -2.83
C LEU A 23 4.36 8.41 -3.66
N GLY A 24 3.30 9.03 -4.19
CA GLY A 24 3.45 10.10 -5.19
C GLY A 24 4.18 9.59 -6.43
N GLU A 25 5.31 10.22 -6.77
CA GLU A 25 6.14 9.86 -7.93
C GLU A 25 7.13 8.72 -7.64
N VAL A 26 7.41 8.42 -6.37
CA VAL A 26 8.37 7.37 -6.01
C VAL A 26 7.66 6.01 -6.05
N ARG A 27 8.20 5.10 -6.87
CA ARG A 27 7.71 3.72 -6.99
C ARG A 27 8.83 2.71 -6.73
N ILE A 28 8.51 1.61 -6.06
CA ILE A 28 9.39 0.47 -5.88
C ILE A 28 8.60 -0.79 -6.24
N GLU A 29 9.06 -1.49 -7.28
CA GLU A 29 8.69 -2.87 -7.56
C GLU A 29 9.75 -3.80 -6.97
N LYS A 30 9.33 -4.86 -6.29
CA LYS A 30 10.23 -5.92 -5.83
C LYS A 30 9.71 -7.28 -6.27
N LYS A 31 10.61 -8.06 -6.89
CA LYS A 31 10.40 -9.47 -7.21
C LYS A 31 10.97 -10.37 -6.11
N TYR A 32 10.31 -11.48 -5.87
CA TYR A 32 10.65 -12.44 -4.83
C TYR A 32 10.84 -13.83 -5.43
N ARG A 33 11.65 -14.66 -4.79
CA ARG A 33 11.82 -16.07 -5.16
C ARG A 33 10.77 -16.95 -4.48
N ASN A 34 10.35 -16.59 -3.26
CA ASN A 34 9.32 -17.28 -2.51
C ASN A 34 8.22 -16.28 -2.07
N PRO A 35 6.92 -16.64 -2.15
CA PRO A 35 5.85 -15.77 -1.65
C PRO A 35 5.97 -15.37 -0.18
N ARG A 36 6.60 -16.21 0.65
CA ARG A 36 6.81 -15.93 2.07
C ARG A 36 7.81 -14.79 2.34
N ASP A 37 8.61 -14.43 1.35
CA ASP A 37 9.61 -13.38 1.47
C ASP A 37 9.02 -11.97 1.28
N GLN A 38 7.72 -11.87 0.95
CA GLN A 38 7.05 -10.60 0.71
C GLN A 38 7.00 -9.74 1.98
N ASP A 39 7.90 -8.76 2.04
CA ASP A 39 7.90 -7.71 3.07
C ASP A 39 7.40 -6.37 2.51
N VAL A 40 6.08 -6.23 2.45
CA VAL A 40 5.39 -5.04 1.92
C VAL A 40 5.61 -3.82 2.82
N LEU A 41 5.65 -4.01 4.14
CA LEU A 41 5.84 -2.90 5.09
C LEU A 41 7.22 -2.26 4.93
N SER A 42 8.27 -3.06 4.70
CA SER A 42 9.60 -2.53 4.37
C SER A 42 9.61 -1.77 3.03
N LEU A 43 8.83 -2.18 2.03
CA LEU A 43 8.69 -1.40 0.79
C LEU A 43 8.03 -0.05 1.04
N ILE A 44 6.97 -0.01 1.88
CA ILE A 44 6.30 1.23 2.29
C ILE A 44 7.29 2.18 3.00
N LYS A 45 8.08 1.66 3.96
CA LYS A 45 9.12 2.45 4.64
C LYS A 45 10.18 2.98 3.65
N LYS A 46 10.54 2.21 2.63
CA LYS A 46 11.51 2.64 1.60
C LYS A 46 10.96 3.75 0.71
N VAL A 47 9.71 3.68 0.26
CA VAL A 47 9.12 4.77 -0.53
C VAL A 47 8.97 6.04 0.31
N LEU A 48 8.55 5.93 1.57
CA LEU A 48 8.50 7.07 2.50
C LEU A 48 9.86 7.74 2.67
N LYS A 49 10.91 6.95 2.94
CA LYS A 49 12.29 7.45 3.06
C LYS A 49 12.77 8.14 1.79
N LYS A 50 12.52 7.55 0.61
CA LYS A 50 12.91 8.13 -0.69
C LYS A 50 12.16 9.42 -1.00
N SER A 51 10.88 9.51 -0.63
CA SER A 51 10.06 10.73 -0.80
C SER A 51 10.30 11.79 0.27
N LYS A 52 11.11 11.50 1.30
CA LYS A 52 11.30 12.35 2.50
C LYS A 52 9.97 12.72 3.17
N LYS A 53 9.06 11.75 3.28
CA LYS A 53 7.73 11.89 3.91
C LYS A 53 7.58 10.91 5.06
N ASP A 54 6.68 11.22 5.97
CA ASP A 54 6.26 10.35 7.07
C ASP A 54 4.87 9.73 6.79
N PHE A 55 4.51 8.67 7.53
CA PHE A 55 3.17 8.07 7.42
C PHE A 55 2.04 9.09 7.59
N LYS A 56 2.21 10.06 8.49
CA LYS A 56 1.24 11.13 8.75
C LYS A 56 0.99 12.03 7.53
N ASP A 57 1.88 12.04 6.54
CA ASP A 57 1.74 12.88 5.34
C ASP A 57 0.84 12.23 4.30
N ILE A 58 0.59 10.91 4.40
CA ILE A 58 -0.32 10.19 3.51
C ILE A 58 -1.74 10.74 3.69
N THR A 59 -2.38 11.07 2.58
CA THR A 59 -3.75 11.62 2.55
C THR A 59 -4.76 10.68 1.92
N GLU A 60 -4.29 9.73 1.10
CA GLU A 60 -5.12 8.75 0.42
C GLU A 60 -4.34 7.44 0.27
N ILE A 61 -5.04 6.31 0.37
CA ILE A 61 -4.48 4.98 0.14
C ILE A 61 -5.28 4.31 -0.98
N LYS A 62 -4.58 3.74 -1.96
CA LYS A 62 -5.15 2.80 -2.92
C LYS A 62 -4.49 1.44 -2.80
N VAL A 63 -5.27 0.39 -2.89
CA VAL A 63 -4.79 -0.99 -2.88
C VAL A 63 -5.47 -1.78 -3.97
N ASN A 64 -4.71 -2.60 -4.70
CA ASN A 64 -5.29 -3.57 -5.61
C ASN A 64 -5.99 -4.67 -4.79
N VAL A 65 -7.32 -4.71 -4.87
CA VAL A 65 -8.13 -5.69 -4.13
C VAL A 65 -8.18 -7.05 -4.82
N GLY A 66 -7.64 -7.21 -6.03
CA GLY A 66 -7.71 -8.42 -6.85
C GLY A 66 -8.72 -8.34 -8.00
N PRO A 67 -9.00 -9.46 -8.72
CA PRO A 67 -8.58 -10.84 -8.43
C PRO A 67 -7.05 -11.03 -8.43
N GLY A 68 -6.56 -12.05 -7.72
CA GLY A 68 -5.12 -12.27 -7.54
C GLY A 68 -4.79 -13.36 -6.51
N SER A 69 -3.50 -13.45 -6.15
CA SER A 69 -3.01 -14.41 -5.16
C SER A 69 -3.76 -14.31 -3.84
N PHE A 70 -4.40 -15.41 -3.42
CA PHE A 70 -5.19 -15.49 -2.18
C PHE A 70 -4.47 -14.89 -0.97
N THR A 71 -3.27 -15.37 -0.66
CA THR A 71 -2.48 -14.90 0.48
C THR A 71 -1.95 -13.49 0.27
N SER A 72 -1.40 -13.19 -0.90
CA SER A 72 -0.68 -11.94 -1.14
C SER A 72 -1.64 -10.75 -1.23
N THR A 73 -2.80 -10.93 -1.89
CA THR A 73 -3.88 -9.94 -1.93
C THR A 73 -4.42 -9.66 -0.53
N ARG A 74 -4.60 -10.69 0.32
CA ARG A 74 -5.02 -10.51 1.74
C ARG A 74 -4.04 -9.62 2.49
N VAL A 75 -2.74 -9.90 2.36
CA VAL A 75 -1.69 -9.15 3.05
C VAL A 75 -1.73 -7.68 2.64
N GLY A 76 -1.77 -7.38 1.34
CA GLY A 76 -1.84 -6.01 0.84
C GLY A 76 -3.08 -5.25 1.34
N VAL A 77 -4.27 -5.88 1.23
CA VAL A 77 -5.52 -5.28 1.69
C VAL A 77 -5.55 -5.07 3.22
N ALA A 78 -5.05 -6.03 4.00
CA ALA A 78 -4.98 -5.89 5.46
C ALA A 78 -4.07 -4.72 5.87
N ILE A 79 -2.89 -4.60 5.26
CA ILE A 79 -1.97 -3.49 5.51
C ILE A 79 -2.61 -2.16 5.13
N ALA A 80 -3.24 -2.07 3.95
CA ALA A 80 -3.90 -0.86 3.48
C ALA A 80 -5.02 -0.40 4.42
N ASN A 81 -5.89 -1.33 4.85
CA ASN A 81 -6.97 -1.06 5.80
C ASN A 81 -6.43 -0.60 7.16
N ALA A 82 -5.40 -1.27 7.69
CA ALA A 82 -4.80 -0.92 8.99
C ALA A 82 -4.18 0.49 8.96
N LEU A 83 -3.46 0.83 7.88
CA LEU A 83 -2.90 2.16 7.69
C LEU A 83 -4.00 3.22 7.52
N ALA A 84 -5.04 2.93 6.73
CA ALA A 84 -6.16 3.84 6.51
C ALA A 84 -6.86 4.19 7.83
N TRP A 85 -7.15 3.17 8.64
CA TRP A 85 -7.74 3.33 9.96
C TRP A 85 -6.86 4.14 10.91
N SER A 86 -5.57 3.79 11.02
CA SER A 86 -4.61 4.46 11.91
C SER A 86 -4.41 5.94 11.54
N LEU A 87 -4.36 6.24 10.25
CA LEU A 87 -4.14 7.60 9.74
C LEU A 87 -5.43 8.42 9.58
N LYS A 88 -6.59 7.82 9.83
CA LYS A 88 -7.92 8.42 9.60
C LYS A 88 -8.09 8.92 8.15
N VAL A 89 -7.62 8.13 7.19
CA VAL A 89 -7.78 8.38 5.74
C VAL A 89 -8.61 7.28 5.09
N LYS A 90 -9.06 7.50 3.86
CA LYS A 90 -9.80 6.49 3.08
C LYS A 90 -8.86 5.55 2.33
N VAL A 91 -9.31 4.32 2.14
CA VAL A 91 -8.72 3.31 1.26
C VAL A 91 -9.67 3.03 0.10
N ASN A 92 -9.20 3.21 -1.14
CA ASN A 92 -10.04 3.11 -2.35
C ASN A 92 -11.37 3.88 -2.19
N GLU A 93 -11.30 5.12 -1.67
CA GLU A 93 -12.44 6.02 -1.44
C GLU A 93 -13.48 5.51 -0.42
N LYS A 94 -13.17 4.43 0.32
CA LYS A 94 -13.99 3.80 1.35
C LYS A 94 -13.26 3.79 2.71
N ASN A 95 -13.98 3.45 3.78
CA ASN A 95 -13.37 3.27 5.11
C ASN A 95 -12.58 1.97 5.24
N GLN A 96 -13.00 0.95 4.49
CA GLN A 96 -12.39 -0.36 4.43
C GLN A 96 -12.70 -1.00 3.08
N VAL A 97 -11.81 -1.87 2.61
CA VAL A 97 -12.06 -2.73 1.45
C VAL A 97 -11.80 -4.19 1.76
N THR A 98 -12.45 -5.07 1.01
CA THR A 98 -12.28 -6.52 1.09
C THR A 98 -11.53 -7.02 -0.14
N PRO A 99 -10.62 -7.99 0.02
CA PRO A 99 -9.96 -8.64 -1.10
C PRO A 99 -10.94 -9.48 -1.93
N ILE A 100 -10.66 -9.56 -3.22
CA ILE A 100 -11.31 -10.34 -4.27
C ILE A 100 -10.26 -11.32 -4.80
N TYR A 101 -10.61 -12.59 -4.98
CA TYR A 101 -9.66 -13.64 -5.39
C TYR A 101 -10.01 -14.18 -6.75
#